data_AF-A0A1M4VGT9-F1
#
_entry.id   AF-A0A1M4VGT9-F1
#
_cell.length_a   1.000
_cell.length_b   1.000
_cell.length_c   1.000
_cell.angle_alpha   90.00
_cell.angle_beta   90.00
_cell.angle_gamma   90.00
#
_symmetry.space_group_name_H-M   'P 1'
#
loop_
_entity.id
_entity.type
_entity.pdbx_description
1 polymer ?
#
loop_
_entity_poly.entity_id
_entity_poly.type
_entity_poly.pdbx_seq_one_letter_code
_entity_poly.pdbx_strand_id
1 'polypeptide(L)'
;LNRTFGMNEKVFKPKVRQAINEKDFDTFQRWMDTFESTLELDSEIEKLNAFYTYIQKNWDRIFDWRTVIEDAPADARRLGAMESNQRRISFRMKKRGMHWSERGCEAMVKVKQGVFNQTLREAYLADIHRSARQVRKDKQLVSATKILHQKFRPSVGAKQGSISLYAPTSSAIGHLFKSFR
;
A
#
# COMPACT_ATOMS: atom_id res chain seq x y z
N LEU A 1 20.83 -12.25 -21.02
CA LEU A 1 20.69 -11.91 -22.46
C LEU A 1 21.68 -10.83 -22.91
N ASN A 2 21.60 -9.56 -22.48
CA ASN A 2 22.57 -8.54 -22.97
C ASN A 2 24.02 -8.79 -22.52
N ARG A 3 24.21 -9.42 -21.36
CA ARG A 3 25.54 -9.80 -20.86
C ARG A 3 26.20 -10.94 -21.65
N THR A 4 25.39 -11.74 -22.35
CA THR A 4 25.80 -13.00 -22.98
C THR A 4 25.84 -12.90 -24.51
N PHE A 5 24.84 -12.26 -25.11
CA PHE A 5 24.68 -12.06 -26.56
C PHE A 5 25.07 -10.65 -27.03
N GLY A 6 25.81 -9.91 -26.19
CA GLY A 6 26.19 -8.51 -26.45
C GLY A 6 25.01 -7.56 -26.71
N MET A 7 25.26 -6.42 -27.38
CA MET A 7 24.23 -5.45 -27.79
C MET A 7 23.67 -5.71 -29.20
N ASN A 8 24.46 -6.36 -30.08
CA ASN A 8 24.22 -6.34 -31.53
C ASN A 8 23.57 -7.61 -32.11
N GLU A 9 23.42 -8.69 -31.36
CA GLU A 9 22.78 -9.91 -31.88
C GLU A 9 21.27 -9.84 -31.81
N LYS A 10 20.69 -9.22 -32.84
CA LYS A 10 19.24 -9.08 -33.00
C LYS A 10 18.53 -10.40 -33.31
N VAL A 11 19.26 -11.44 -33.77
CA VAL A 11 18.67 -12.70 -34.24
C VAL A 11 18.57 -13.75 -33.12
N PHE A 12 19.61 -13.94 -32.32
CA PHE A 12 19.63 -14.97 -31.29
C PHE A 12 18.73 -14.64 -30.09
N LYS A 13 18.80 -13.40 -29.59
CA LYS A 13 18.01 -12.93 -28.44
C LYS A 13 16.50 -13.22 -28.53
N PRO A 14 15.78 -12.87 -29.62
CA PRO A 14 14.35 -13.12 -29.70
C PRO A 14 14.03 -14.61 -29.78
N LYS A 15 14.83 -15.41 -30.50
CA LYS A 15 14.61 -16.86 -30.64
C LYS A 15 14.85 -17.61 -29.34
N VAL A 16 15.91 -17.27 -28.61
CA VAL A 16 16.19 -17.81 -27.27
C VAL A 16 15.07 -17.45 -26.30
N ARG A 17 14.58 -16.21 -26.36
CA ARG A 17 13.46 -15.77 -25.53
C ARG A 17 12.16 -16.49 -25.88
N GLN A 18 11.93 -16.76 -27.17
CA GLN A 18 10.79 -17.52 -27.64
C GLN A 18 10.84 -18.97 -27.11
N ALA A 19 11.98 -19.66 -27.27
CA ALA A 19 12.16 -21.02 -26.77
C ALA A 19 11.92 -21.13 -25.25
N ILE A 20 12.42 -20.15 -24.47
CA ILE A 20 12.17 -20.08 -23.03
C ILE A 20 10.67 -19.87 -22.74
N ASN A 21 9.96 -19.02 -23.48
CA ASN A 21 8.53 -18.79 -23.26
C ASN A 21 7.68 -20.03 -23.62
N GLU A 22 8.08 -20.77 -24.65
CA GLU A 22 7.41 -21.99 -25.13
C GLU A 22 7.76 -23.23 -24.29
N LYS A 23 8.67 -23.10 -23.31
CA LYS A 23 9.18 -24.19 -22.45
C LYS A 23 9.87 -25.30 -23.23
N ASP A 24 10.40 -25.01 -24.40
CA ASP A 24 11.12 -25.96 -25.24
C ASP A 24 12.62 -25.91 -24.93
N PHE A 25 13.08 -26.86 -24.11
CA PHE A 25 14.48 -26.95 -23.72
C PHE A 25 15.39 -27.39 -24.88
N ASP A 26 14.90 -28.29 -25.74
CA ASP A 26 15.69 -28.80 -26.86
C ASP A 26 15.96 -27.70 -27.88
N THR A 27 14.95 -26.90 -28.21
CA THR A 27 15.13 -25.74 -29.08
C THR A 27 16.03 -24.69 -28.42
N PHE A 28 15.92 -24.47 -27.11
CA PHE A 28 16.85 -23.60 -26.38
C PHE A 28 18.31 -24.07 -26.49
N GLN A 29 18.56 -25.36 -26.26
CA GLN A 29 19.90 -25.95 -26.33
C GLN A 29 20.50 -25.80 -27.74
N ARG A 30 19.73 -26.11 -28.80
CA ARG A 30 20.18 -25.92 -30.19
C ARG A 30 20.62 -24.49 -30.48
N TRP A 31 19.89 -23.50 -29.95
CA TRP A 31 20.27 -22.09 -30.12
C TRP A 31 21.55 -21.73 -29.34
N MET A 32 21.80 -22.36 -28.19
CA MET A 32 23.06 -22.16 -27.46
C MET A 32 24.23 -22.78 -28.21
N ASP A 33 24.10 -24.02 -28.68
CA ASP A 33 25.16 -24.73 -29.43
C ASP A 33 25.48 -23.99 -30.74
N THR A 34 24.46 -23.52 -31.45
CA THR A 34 24.64 -22.70 -32.67
C THR A 34 25.38 -21.40 -32.35
N PHE A 35 25.03 -20.77 -31.23
CA PHE A 35 25.68 -19.53 -30.82
C PHE A 35 27.13 -19.76 -30.38
N GLU A 36 27.40 -20.82 -29.63
CA GLU A 36 28.75 -21.24 -29.24
C GLU A 36 29.66 -21.40 -30.46
N SER A 37 29.16 -22.01 -31.54
CA SER A 37 29.91 -22.17 -32.80
C SER A 37 30.27 -20.85 -33.51
N THR A 38 29.60 -19.75 -33.16
CA THR A 38 29.88 -18.41 -33.72
C THR A 38 30.92 -17.65 -32.89
N LEU A 39 31.23 -18.10 -31.67
CA LEU A 39 32.14 -17.42 -30.76
C LEU A 39 33.58 -17.89 -30.97
N GLU A 40 34.50 -16.94 -31.12
CA GLU A 40 35.94 -17.23 -31.26
C GLU A 40 36.74 -16.97 -29.97
N LEU A 41 36.20 -16.16 -29.06
CA LEU A 41 36.91 -15.70 -27.87
C LEU A 41 36.51 -16.49 -26.63
N ASP A 42 37.49 -17.08 -25.93
CA ASP A 42 37.27 -17.87 -24.71
C ASP A 42 36.42 -17.13 -23.66
N SER A 43 36.64 -15.81 -23.48
CA SER A 43 35.89 -15.02 -22.51
C SER A 43 34.39 -14.87 -22.84
N GLU A 44 34.00 -15.05 -24.10
CA GLU A 44 32.59 -15.04 -24.53
C GLU A 44 31.96 -16.41 -24.34
N ILE A 45 32.71 -17.48 -24.62
CA ILE A 45 32.33 -18.86 -24.35
C ILE A 45 32.09 -19.06 -22.84
N GLU A 46 32.96 -18.53 -21.97
CA GLU A 46 32.75 -18.57 -20.52
C GLU A 46 31.45 -17.88 -20.09
N LYS A 47 31.11 -16.72 -20.68
CA LYS A 47 29.87 -16.01 -20.39
C LYS A 47 28.65 -16.81 -20.86
N LEU A 48 28.75 -17.45 -22.01
CA LEU A 48 27.70 -18.31 -22.56
C LEU A 48 27.49 -19.52 -21.64
N ASN A 49 28.56 -20.21 -21.25
CA ASN A 49 28.52 -21.37 -20.36
C ASN A 49 27.93 -21.02 -18.99
N ALA A 50 28.31 -19.87 -18.42
CA ALA A 50 27.73 -19.39 -17.18
C ALA A 50 26.20 -19.15 -17.29
N PHE A 51 25.76 -18.61 -18.43
CA PHE A 51 24.34 -18.39 -18.70
C PHE A 51 23.58 -19.69 -18.95
N TYR A 52 24.11 -20.58 -19.78
CA TYR A 52 23.53 -21.89 -20.04
C TYR A 52 23.36 -22.68 -18.75
N THR A 53 24.43 -22.80 -17.96
CA THR A 53 24.41 -23.50 -16.67
C THR A 53 23.38 -22.89 -15.71
N TYR A 54 23.28 -21.56 -15.66
CA TYR A 54 22.30 -20.88 -14.82
C TYR A 54 20.86 -21.21 -15.26
N ILE A 55 20.58 -21.15 -16.56
CA ILE A 55 19.25 -21.42 -17.10
C ILE A 55 18.89 -22.89 -16.93
N GLN A 56 19.80 -23.81 -17.24
CA GLN A 56 19.61 -25.25 -17.08
C GLN A 56 19.30 -25.61 -15.62
N LYS A 57 20.08 -25.12 -14.65
CA LYS A 57 19.85 -25.39 -13.22
C LYS A 57 18.53 -24.84 -12.69
N ASN A 58 17.98 -23.82 -13.34
CA ASN A 58 16.76 -23.14 -12.90
C ASN A 58 15.60 -23.33 -13.90
N TRP A 59 15.69 -24.28 -14.82
CA TRP A 59 14.74 -24.40 -15.94
C TRP A 59 13.30 -24.53 -15.47
N ASP A 60 13.04 -25.33 -14.45
CA ASP A 60 11.69 -25.52 -13.92
C ASP A 60 11.13 -24.28 -13.20
N ARG A 61 12.00 -23.33 -12.83
CA ARG A 61 11.69 -22.19 -11.95
C ARG A 61 11.75 -20.82 -12.63
N ILE A 62 12.28 -20.73 -13.84
CA ILE A 62 12.47 -19.44 -14.55
C ILE A 62 11.16 -18.87 -15.12
N PHE A 63 10.10 -19.68 -15.17
CA PHE A 63 8.80 -19.28 -15.71
C PHE A 63 8.01 -18.39 -14.76
N ASP A 64 7.02 -17.67 -15.29
CA ASP A 64 6.16 -16.83 -14.46
C ASP A 64 5.39 -17.72 -13.47
N TRP A 65 5.61 -17.50 -12.17
CA TRP A 65 5.00 -18.26 -11.08
C TRP A 65 3.48 -18.33 -11.18
N ARG A 66 2.85 -17.31 -11.78
CA ARG A 66 1.40 -17.27 -12.02
C ARG A 66 0.89 -18.39 -12.93
N THR A 67 1.77 -18.95 -13.77
CA THR A 67 1.44 -20.08 -14.65
C THR A 67 1.66 -21.43 -13.98
N VAL A 68 2.26 -21.44 -12.78
CA VAL A 68 2.62 -22.64 -12.03
C VAL A 68 1.65 -22.87 -10.86
N ILE A 69 1.11 -21.79 -10.27
CA ILE A 69 0.16 -21.86 -9.15
C ILE A 69 -1.28 -21.93 -9.69
N GLU A 70 -2.09 -22.85 -9.18
CA GLU A 70 -3.50 -23.04 -9.54
C GLU A 70 -4.37 -21.83 -9.15
N ASP A 71 -4.23 -21.34 -7.91
CA ASP A 71 -4.99 -20.21 -7.38
C ASP A 71 -4.17 -18.91 -7.38
N ALA A 72 -3.71 -18.48 -8.55
CA ALA A 72 -3.06 -17.18 -8.68
C ALA A 72 -4.07 -16.04 -8.40
N PRO A 73 -3.78 -15.08 -7.50
CA PRO A 73 -4.65 -13.92 -7.27
C PRO A 73 -4.92 -13.14 -8.56
N ALA A 74 -6.13 -12.62 -8.75
CA ALA A 74 -6.52 -11.91 -9.97
C ALA A 74 -5.64 -10.66 -10.28
N ASP A 75 -5.15 -9.96 -9.24
CA ASP A 75 -4.20 -8.84 -9.36
C ASP A 75 -2.75 -9.24 -9.04
N ALA A 76 -2.42 -10.54 -9.20
CA ALA A 76 -1.06 -11.01 -9.01
C ALA A 76 -0.13 -10.25 -9.96
N ARG A 77 0.99 -9.73 -9.46
CA ARG A 77 2.04 -9.09 -10.27
C ARG A 77 3.19 -10.06 -10.58
N ARG A 78 3.98 -9.79 -11.63
CA ARG A 78 5.22 -10.55 -11.94
C ARG A 78 6.19 -10.39 -10.76
N LEU A 79 7.09 -11.36 -10.53
CA LEU A 79 8.06 -11.31 -9.40
C LEU A 79 8.91 -10.03 -9.38
N GLY A 80 9.21 -9.43 -10.55
CA GLY A 80 9.89 -8.14 -10.67
C GLY A 80 9.15 -6.94 -10.07
N ALA A 81 7.89 -7.10 -9.63
CA ALA A 81 7.20 -6.07 -8.86
C ALA A 81 7.93 -5.73 -7.55
N MET A 82 8.65 -6.68 -6.96
CA MET A 82 9.48 -6.44 -5.78
C MET A 82 10.60 -5.44 -6.05
N GLU A 83 11.25 -5.48 -7.22
CA GLU A 83 12.33 -4.56 -7.59
C GLU A 83 11.82 -3.11 -7.66
N SER A 84 10.62 -2.91 -8.22
CA SER A 84 9.97 -1.58 -8.27
C SER A 84 9.59 -1.05 -6.88
N ASN A 85 9.33 -1.95 -5.92
CA ASN A 85 8.91 -1.60 -4.57
C ASN A 85 10.09 -1.47 -3.58
N GLN A 86 11.23 -2.09 -3.88
CA GLN A 86 12.43 -2.08 -3.03
C GLN A 86 12.83 -0.66 -2.65
N ARG A 87 12.78 0.29 -3.60
CA ARG A 87 13.21 1.68 -3.39
C ARG A 87 12.41 2.39 -2.29
N ARG A 88 11.13 2.04 -2.12
CA ARG A 88 10.24 2.62 -1.10
C ARG A 88 10.68 2.26 0.32
N ILE A 89 11.20 1.04 0.49
CA ILE A 89 11.74 0.56 1.76
C ILE A 89 13.18 1.04 1.92
N SER A 90 14.01 0.84 0.91
CA SER A 90 15.45 1.10 0.99
C SER A 90 15.76 2.58 1.24
N PHE A 91 14.97 3.52 0.73
CA PHE A 91 15.18 4.94 1.04
C PHE A 91 15.03 5.27 2.53
N ARG A 92 14.13 4.59 3.24
CA ARG A 92 13.95 4.80 4.68
C ARG A 92 15.05 4.13 5.50
N MET A 93 15.54 2.99 5.00
CA MET A 93 16.47 2.10 5.70
C MET A 93 17.95 2.38 5.38
N LYS A 94 18.25 3.03 4.25
CA LYS A 94 19.62 3.38 3.85
C LYS A 94 20.26 4.24 4.95
N LYS A 95 21.42 3.81 5.45
CA LYS A 95 22.17 4.43 6.57
C LYS A 95 22.27 5.95 6.43
N ARG A 96 21.36 6.67 7.10
CA ARG A 96 21.43 8.12 7.37
C ARG A 96 21.78 8.33 8.86
N GLY A 97 22.83 7.65 9.32
CA GLY A 97 23.20 7.62 10.75
C GLY A 97 22.24 6.83 11.65
N MET A 98 21.33 6.04 11.09
CA MET A 98 20.40 5.20 11.84
C MET A 98 20.83 3.72 11.78
N HIS A 99 20.81 3.06 12.94
CA HIS A 99 20.96 1.62 13.07
C HIS A 99 19.60 1.01 13.39
N TRP A 100 19.26 -0.08 12.72
CA TRP A 100 18.02 -0.80 12.93
C TRP A 100 18.35 -2.17 13.49
N SER A 101 17.73 -2.55 14.62
CA SER A 101 17.68 -3.95 15.04
C SER A 101 16.82 -4.73 14.05
N GLU A 102 16.94 -6.06 14.02
CA GLU A 102 16.12 -6.93 13.17
C GLU A 102 14.61 -6.67 13.38
N ARG A 103 14.18 -6.63 14.64
CA ARG A 103 12.79 -6.31 15.00
C ARG A 103 12.39 -4.89 14.56
N GLY A 104 13.28 -3.91 14.70
CA GLY A 104 13.03 -2.53 14.26
C GLY A 104 12.92 -2.42 12.74
N CYS A 105 13.75 -3.18 12.01
CA CYS A 105 13.67 -3.31 10.56
C CYS A 105 12.30 -3.86 10.14
N GLU A 106 11.89 -5.00 10.71
CA GLU A 106 10.63 -5.64 10.38
C GLU A 106 9.43 -4.71 10.63
N ALA A 107 9.38 -4.08 11.81
CA ALA A 107 8.34 -3.13 12.15
C ALA A 107 8.28 -1.96 11.16
N MET A 108 9.42 -1.39 10.79
CA MET A 108 9.49 -0.29 9.83
C MET A 108 9.04 -0.70 8.42
N VAL A 109 9.39 -1.91 7.97
CA VAL A 109 8.89 -2.47 6.71
C VAL A 109 7.37 -2.59 6.74
N LYS A 110 6.80 -3.17 7.80
CA LYS A 110 5.34 -3.31 7.97
C LYS A 110 4.62 -1.97 7.96
N VAL A 111 5.16 -0.95 8.64
CA VAL A 111 4.61 0.41 8.60
C VAL A 111 4.64 0.96 7.18
N LYS A 112 5.78 0.86 6.47
CA LYS A 112 5.88 1.34 5.07
C LYS A 112 4.93 0.61 4.13
N GLN A 113 4.77 -0.70 4.30
CA GLN A 113 3.81 -1.51 3.56
C GLN A 113 2.38 -1.06 3.84
N GLY A 114 2.00 -0.88 5.10
CA GLY A 114 0.66 -0.41 5.48
C GLY A 114 0.35 1.00 4.97
N VAL A 115 1.32 1.92 4.97
CA VAL A 115 1.14 3.26 4.37
C VAL A 115 0.89 3.15 2.88
N PHE A 116 1.66 2.32 2.18
CA PHE A 116 1.53 2.17 0.73
C PHE A 116 0.21 1.53 0.33
N ASN A 117 -0.18 0.47 1.04
CA ASN A 117 -1.43 -0.25 0.79
C ASN A 117 -2.66 0.48 1.37
N GLN A 118 -2.46 1.65 2.02
CA GLN A 118 -3.49 2.41 2.73
C GLN A 118 -4.20 1.65 3.86
N THR A 119 -3.65 0.51 4.29
CA THR A 119 -4.19 -0.36 5.34
C THR A 119 -3.66 -0.06 6.73
N LEU A 120 -2.64 0.81 6.87
CA LEU A 120 -2.01 1.09 8.17
C LEU A 120 -3.02 1.57 9.21
N ARG A 121 -3.94 2.45 8.82
CA ARG A 121 -4.94 3.01 9.73
C ARG A 121 -5.88 1.94 10.25
N GLU A 122 -6.36 1.07 9.37
CA GLU A 122 -7.27 -0.02 9.73
C GLU A 122 -6.57 -1.01 10.66
N ALA A 123 -5.36 -1.44 10.31
CA ALA A 123 -4.56 -2.33 11.16
C ALA A 123 -4.26 -1.72 12.53
N TYR A 124 -3.91 -0.43 12.58
CA TYR A 124 -3.66 0.29 13.82
C TYR A 124 -4.91 0.41 14.70
N LEU A 125 -6.08 0.63 14.10
CA LEU A 125 -7.34 0.74 14.83
C LEU A 125 -7.89 -0.61 15.28
N ALA A 126 -7.63 -1.68 14.53
CA ALA A 126 -8.06 -3.04 14.86
C ALA A 126 -7.45 -3.51 16.19
N ASP A 127 -6.19 -3.15 16.44
CA ASP A 127 -5.44 -3.50 17.65
C ASP A 127 -5.80 -2.60 18.85
N ILE A 128 -6.55 -1.52 18.62
CA ILE A 128 -7.01 -0.60 19.67
C ILE A 128 -8.35 -1.09 20.23
N HIS A 129 -8.28 -1.89 21.28
CA HIS A 129 -9.45 -2.25 22.07
C HIS A 129 -9.71 -1.19 23.16
N ARG A 130 -10.63 -0.25 22.90
CA ARG A 130 -11.10 0.70 23.93
C ARG A 130 -12.33 0.14 24.64
N SER A 131 -12.35 0.28 25.96
CA SER A 131 -13.57 0.02 26.74
C SER A 131 -14.69 0.99 26.33
N ALA A 132 -15.95 0.53 26.41
CA ALA A 132 -17.12 1.35 26.09
C ALA A 132 -17.14 2.68 26.89
N ARG A 133 -16.61 2.66 28.12
CA ARG A 133 -16.48 3.85 28.98
C ARG A 133 -15.55 4.89 28.39
N GLN A 134 -14.42 4.47 27.84
CA GLN A 134 -13.41 5.37 27.27
C GLN A 134 -13.92 5.98 25.96
N VAL A 135 -14.57 5.17 25.12
CA VAL A 135 -15.24 5.65 23.89
C VAL A 135 -16.30 6.72 24.20
N ARG A 136 -17.08 6.54 25.28
CA ARG A 136 -18.08 7.54 25.71
C ARG A 136 -17.42 8.86 26.13
N LYS A 137 -16.32 8.81 26.88
CA LYS A 137 -15.56 10.02 27.27
C LYS A 137 -15.04 10.76 26.05
N ASP A 138 -14.44 10.05 25.09
CA ASP A 138 -13.90 10.65 23.86
C ASP A 138 -15.00 11.34 23.05
N LYS A 139 -16.17 10.71 22.90
CA LYS A 139 -17.33 11.31 22.21
C LYS A 139 -17.80 12.60 22.89
N GLN A 140 -17.85 12.64 24.21
CA GLN A 140 -18.20 13.86 24.96
C GLN A 140 -17.16 14.96 24.74
N LEU A 141 -15.88 14.61 24.74
CA LEU A 141 -14.75 15.53 24.50
C LEU A 141 -14.79 16.15 23.10
N VAL A 142 -15.05 15.33 22.07
CA VAL A 142 -15.22 15.79 20.68
C VAL A 142 -16.46 16.68 20.54
N SER A 143 -17.56 16.35 21.24
CA SER A 143 -18.75 17.20 21.26
C SER A 143 -18.47 18.57 21.90
N ALA A 144 -17.75 18.59 23.01
CA ALA A 144 -17.39 19.83 23.69
C ALA A 144 -16.47 20.72 22.84
N THR A 145 -15.45 20.13 22.19
CA THR A 145 -14.57 20.88 21.27
C THR A 145 -15.32 21.44 20.08
N LYS A 146 -16.28 20.69 19.52
CA LYS A 146 -17.14 21.19 18.44
C LYS A 146 -17.97 22.41 18.87
N ILE A 147 -18.47 22.42 20.11
CA ILE A 147 -19.19 23.57 20.69
C ILE A 147 -18.25 24.75 20.85
N LEU A 148 -17.04 24.54 21.37
CA LEU A 148 -16.04 25.60 21.55
C LEU A 148 -15.56 26.21 20.23
N HIS A 149 -15.46 25.40 19.16
CA HIS A 149 -15.09 25.87 17.83
C HIS A 149 -16.26 26.39 16.99
N GLN A 150 -17.48 26.36 17.51
CA GLN A 150 -18.61 26.94 16.80
C GLN A 150 -18.42 28.45 16.71
N LYS A 151 -18.54 29.01 15.49
CA LYS A 151 -18.49 30.47 15.29
C LYS A 151 -19.50 31.15 16.23
N PHE A 152 -19.03 32.15 16.96
CA PHE A 152 -19.86 32.93 17.88
C PHE A 152 -21.06 33.47 17.12
N ARG A 153 -22.26 33.01 17.50
CA ARG A 153 -23.52 33.57 17.01
C ARG A 153 -23.90 34.66 18.01
N PRO A 154 -24.26 35.87 17.57
CA PRO A 154 -24.75 36.89 18.48
C PRO A 154 -25.93 36.29 19.24
N SER A 155 -25.90 36.37 20.58
CA SER A 155 -27.04 35.97 21.39
C SER A 155 -28.22 36.82 20.97
N VAL A 156 -29.32 36.19 20.53
CA VAL A 156 -30.60 36.90 20.45
C VAL A 156 -30.86 37.37 21.87
N GLY A 157 -30.90 38.68 22.08
CA GLY A 157 -31.12 39.29 23.40
C GLY A 157 -32.44 38.83 24.02
N ALA A 158 -32.80 39.40 25.17
CA ALA A 158 -34.07 39.09 25.83
C ALA A 158 -35.23 39.26 24.84
N LYS A 159 -35.86 38.15 24.44
CA LYS A 159 -37.06 38.18 23.62
C LYS A 159 -38.18 38.70 24.50
N GLN A 160 -38.62 39.93 24.25
CA GLN A 160 -39.82 40.47 24.89
C GLN A 160 -41.02 39.70 24.32
N GLY A 161 -41.55 38.78 25.11
CA GLY A 161 -42.82 38.10 24.83
C GLY A 161 -43.86 38.61 25.80
N SER A 162 -45.08 38.86 25.32
CA SER A 162 -46.24 39.04 26.18
C SER A 162 -47.10 37.79 26.12
N ILE A 163 -47.61 37.36 27.27
CA ILE A 163 -48.63 36.32 27.33
C ILE A 163 -49.97 37.01 27.09
N SER A 164 -50.67 36.68 26.01
CA SER A 164 -52.00 37.25 25.77
C SER A 164 -53.00 36.74 26.81
N LEU A 165 -53.78 37.68 27.36
CA LEU A 165 -54.76 37.40 28.40
C LEU A 165 -56.07 36.91 27.76
N TYR A 166 -56.24 35.59 27.68
CA TYR A 166 -57.49 34.96 27.22
C TYR A 166 -58.41 34.60 28.40
N ALA A 167 -58.46 35.44 29.43
CA ALA A 167 -59.27 35.22 30.62
C ALA A 167 -59.70 36.57 31.25
N PRO A 168 -60.73 36.57 32.13
CA PRO A 168 -61.10 37.78 32.86
C PRO A 168 -59.96 38.32 33.73
N THR A 169 -59.87 39.64 33.87
CA THR A 169 -58.81 40.31 34.64
C THR A 169 -58.83 40.01 36.14
N SER A 170 -59.93 39.45 36.65
CA SER A 170 -60.09 38.94 38.02
C SER A 170 -59.59 37.51 38.22
N SER A 171 -59.22 36.79 37.15
CA SER A 171 -58.61 35.47 37.25
C SER A 171 -57.18 35.57 37.79
N ALA A 172 -56.66 34.49 38.39
CA ALA A 172 -55.28 34.40 38.86
C ALA A 172 -54.27 34.76 37.76
N ILE A 173 -54.54 34.38 36.51
CA ILE A 173 -53.68 34.73 35.36
C ILE A 173 -53.73 36.24 35.06
N GLY A 174 -54.86 36.89 35.32
CA GLY A 174 -55.06 38.33 35.15
C GLY A 174 -54.33 39.17 36.20
N HIS A 175 -54.35 38.72 37.45
CA HIS A 175 -53.55 39.33 38.52
C HIS A 175 -52.05 39.18 38.27
N LEU A 176 -51.62 38.01 37.81
CA LEU A 176 -50.23 37.74 37.45
C LEU A 176 -49.79 38.60 36.26
N PHE A 177 -50.61 38.76 35.22
CA PHE A 177 -50.32 39.67 34.12
C PHE A 177 -50.17 41.13 34.57
N LYS A 178 -51.00 41.59 35.53
CA LYS A 178 -50.85 42.94 36.11
C LYS A 178 -49.51 43.16 36.81
N SER A 179 -48.93 42.12 37.41
CA SER A 179 -47.61 42.24 38.06
C SER A 179 -46.43 42.35 37.08
N PHE A 180 -46.64 42.01 35.81
CA PHE A 180 -45.62 42.13 34.75
C PHE A 180 -45.72 43.44 33.94
N ARG A 181 -46.70 44.30 34.26
CA ARG A 181 -46.89 45.62 33.63
C ARG A 181 -46.30 46.72 34.47
#